data_AF-A0A1Q7RMW1-F1
#
_entry.id   AF-A0A1Q7RMW1-F1
#
_cell.length_a   1.000
_cell.length_b   1.000
_cell.length_c   1.000
_cell.angle_alpha   90.00
_cell.angle_beta   90.00
_cell.angle_gamma   90.00
#
_symmetry.space_group_name_H-M   'P 1'
#
loop_
_entity.id
_entity.type
_entity.pdbx_description
1 polymer ?
#
loop_
_entity_poly.entity_id
_entity_poly.type
_entity_poly.pdbx_seq_one_letter_code
_entity_poly.pdbx_strand_id
1 'polypeptide(L)'
;MPFIHIDNVTRRYDQGVLALDRVGLEIERGEWLAIMGPSGSGKTTLLNLLGGLDRADEGRIVVDGLDLAQTPRPDLIRYRRESVGLVFQQFHLLPYLNALENVMLAQYLHSMADEGEAAQALEHVGLGHRLRHLPSQMSGGEKQRVCIARALINGPKLILADEPTGSLDAENERAVLDLFTKMHADGQTIVMVTHDLVVGRRASRQIQLEHGRVAGEFLTHQQDEEAIDEVLEYLWLKSEGDPAAHEICAIGARLATSQLLDRMRARGILHGGGAPEFSETGRRRAESLIRRHRLAETLFSETFQMHESVVEEEACFFEHILSPVMTDSICGFLNHPPACPHGKPIPRGECCSGRTAQTR
;
A
#
# COMPACT_ATOMS: atom_id res chain seq x y z
N MET A 1 -0.80 -17.23 0.19
CA MET A 1 0.16 -17.21 -0.94
C MET A 1 0.18 -15.79 -1.46
N PRO A 2 1.36 -15.23 -1.77
CA PRO A 2 1.47 -13.87 -2.27
C PRO A 2 0.68 -13.70 -3.57
N PHE A 3 0.21 -12.48 -3.83
CA PHE A 3 -0.53 -12.18 -5.06
C PHE A 3 0.39 -12.19 -6.29
N ILE A 4 1.61 -11.66 -6.16
CA ILE A 4 2.67 -11.78 -7.16
C ILE A 4 3.89 -12.44 -6.50
N HIS A 5 4.45 -13.44 -7.17
CA HIS A 5 5.69 -14.11 -6.76
C HIS A 5 6.65 -14.16 -7.94
N ILE A 6 7.79 -13.50 -7.79
CA ILE A 6 8.89 -13.42 -8.73
C ILE A 6 10.06 -14.21 -8.14
N ASP A 7 10.52 -15.24 -8.85
CA ASP A 7 11.59 -16.13 -8.39
C ASP A 7 12.71 -16.21 -9.42
N ASN A 8 13.89 -15.69 -9.04
CA ASN A 8 15.14 -15.73 -9.81
C ASN A 8 14.98 -15.32 -11.28
N VAL A 9 14.17 -14.29 -11.54
CA VAL A 9 13.83 -13.86 -12.90
C VAL A 9 15.00 -13.15 -13.58
N THR A 10 15.31 -13.60 -14.78
CA THR A 10 16.33 -13.01 -15.64
C THR A 10 15.74 -12.64 -16.99
N ARG A 11 16.13 -11.46 -17.49
CA ARG A 11 15.74 -10.98 -18.83
C ARG A 11 16.94 -10.39 -19.56
N ARG A 12 17.20 -10.87 -20.76
CA ARG A 12 18.25 -10.42 -21.69
C ARG A 12 17.62 -9.93 -22.99
N TYR A 13 17.99 -8.74 -23.44
CA TYR A 13 17.62 -8.24 -24.76
C TYR A 13 18.72 -8.52 -25.80
N ASP A 14 18.39 -8.24 -27.06
CA ASP A 14 19.31 -8.38 -28.19
C ASP A 14 20.64 -7.69 -27.89
N GLN A 15 21.73 -8.27 -28.41
CA GLN A 15 23.13 -7.88 -28.12
C GLN A 15 23.62 -8.25 -26.70
N GLY A 16 22.86 -9.03 -25.95
CA GLY A 16 23.30 -9.59 -24.67
C GLY A 16 23.14 -8.63 -23.48
N VAL A 17 22.35 -7.59 -23.62
CA VAL A 17 22.07 -6.63 -22.54
C VAL A 17 21.21 -7.31 -21.47
N LEU A 18 21.78 -7.51 -20.29
CA LEU A 18 21.10 -8.08 -19.12
C LEU A 18 20.26 -6.98 -18.46
N ALA A 19 18.95 -6.98 -18.72
CA ALA A 19 18.02 -6.00 -18.17
C ALA A 19 17.56 -6.36 -16.76
N LEU A 20 17.39 -7.65 -16.47
CA LEU A 20 17.11 -8.19 -15.14
C LEU A 20 18.03 -9.37 -14.87
N ASP A 21 18.55 -9.47 -13.65
CA ASP A 21 19.47 -10.53 -13.19
C ASP A 21 18.98 -11.12 -11.89
N ARG A 22 18.36 -12.30 -11.98
CA ARG A 22 17.87 -13.10 -10.85
C ARG A 22 17.06 -12.28 -9.82
N VAL A 23 16.14 -11.48 -10.32
CA VAL A 23 15.22 -10.70 -9.47
C VAL A 23 14.29 -11.65 -8.72
N GLY A 24 14.22 -11.48 -7.40
CA GLY A 24 13.27 -12.16 -6.52
C GLY A 24 12.45 -11.13 -5.75
N LEU A 25 11.13 -11.32 -5.70
CA LEU A 25 10.21 -10.39 -5.07
C LEU A 25 8.84 -11.04 -4.83
N GLU A 26 8.24 -10.77 -3.68
CA GLU A 26 6.84 -11.09 -3.37
C GLU A 26 6.03 -9.80 -3.19
N ILE A 27 4.77 -9.79 -3.64
CA ILE A 27 3.83 -8.67 -3.48
C ILE A 27 2.50 -9.24 -3.00
N GLU A 28 1.96 -8.65 -1.95
CA GLU A 28 0.69 -9.05 -1.36
C GLU A 28 -0.51 -8.43 -2.08
N ARG A 29 -1.69 -9.05 -1.92
CA ARG A 29 -2.92 -8.49 -2.51
C ARG A 29 -3.26 -7.17 -1.83
N GLY A 30 -3.58 -6.16 -2.63
CA GLY A 30 -3.92 -4.82 -2.14
C GLY A 30 -2.71 -3.97 -1.79
N GLU A 31 -1.48 -4.48 -1.97
CA GLU A 31 -0.26 -3.71 -1.70
C GLU A 31 -0.02 -2.63 -2.77
N TRP A 32 0.44 -1.45 -2.36
CA TRP A 32 1.05 -0.47 -3.26
C TRP A 32 2.56 -0.56 -3.18
N LEU A 33 3.19 -1.12 -4.22
CA LEU A 33 4.62 -1.20 -4.38
C LEU A 33 5.14 -0.09 -5.30
N ALA A 34 6.15 0.66 -4.87
CA ALA A 34 6.95 1.54 -5.72
C ALA A 34 8.29 0.90 -6.09
N ILE A 35 8.58 0.77 -7.38
CA ILE A 35 9.86 0.33 -7.92
C ILE A 35 10.65 1.56 -8.36
N MET A 36 11.70 1.83 -7.60
CA MET A 36 12.59 2.98 -7.73
C MET A 36 13.92 2.57 -8.35
N GLY A 37 14.64 3.51 -8.94
CA GLY A 37 15.99 3.27 -9.46
C GLY A 37 16.36 4.18 -10.63
N PRO A 38 17.64 4.25 -11.00
CA PRO A 38 18.09 5.09 -12.11
C PRO A 38 17.53 4.61 -13.45
N SER A 39 17.57 5.48 -14.47
CA SER A 39 17.21 5.10 -15.84
C SER A 39 18.06 3.93 -16.32
N GLY A 40 17.43 2.96 -16.99
CA GLY A 40 18.12 1.75 -17.46
C GLY A 40 18.35 0.67 -16.40
N SER A 41 17.82 0.80 -15.18
CA SER A 41 18.00 -0.22 -14.15
C SER A 41 17.14 -1.49 -14.31
N GLY A 42 16.22 -1.52 -15.29
CA GLY A 42 15.35 -2.67 -15.57
C GLY A 42 13.89 -2.50 -15.12
N LYS A 43 13.49 -1.33 -14.58
CA LYS A 43 12.15 -1.11 -14.01
C LYS A 43 11.01 -1.36 -15.00
N THR A 44 11.07 -0.70 -16.17
CA THR A 44 10.08 -0.91 -17.26
C THR A 44 10.09 -2.35 -17.77
N THR A 45 11.26 -3.01 -17.79
CA THR A 45 11.35 -4.44 -18.14
C THR A 45 10.59 -5.29 -17.15
N LEU A 46 10.80 -5.07 -15.85
CA LEU A 46 10.07 -5.78 -14.79
C LEU A 46 8.56 -5.55 -14.89
N LEU A 47 8.14 -4.30 -15.11
CA LEU A 47 6.73 -3.93 -15.30
C LEU A 47 6.12 -4.62 -16.53
N ASN A 48 6.85 -4.68 -17.65
CA ASN A 48 6.41 -5.36 -18.87
C ASN A 48 6.25 -6.88 -18.67
N LEU A 49 7.13 -7.51 -17.88
CA LEU A 49 7.02 -8.92 -17.55
C LEU A 49 5.79 -9.19 -16.67
N LEU A 50 5.55 -8.36 -15.65
CA LEU A 50 4.34 -8.44 -14.81
C LEU A 50 3.06 -8.22 -15.61
N GLY A 51 3.11 -7.31 -16.60
CA GLY A 51 2.01 -7.05 -17.51
C GLY A 51 1.85 -8.12 -18.59
N GLY A 52 2.68 -9.16 -18.64
CA GLY A 52 2.66 -10.17 -19.69
C GLY A 52 2.87 -9.61 -21.10
N LEU A 53 3.50 -8.43 -21.23
CA LEU A 53 3.86 -7.79 -22.50
C LEU A 53 5.18 -8.37 -23.05
N ASP A 54 6.02 -8.89 -22.18
CA ASP A 54 7.27 -9.57 -22.49
C ASP A 54 7.35 -10.91 -21.72
N ARG A 55 8.38 -11.73 -21.98
CA ARG A 55 8.64 -12.99 -21.27
C ARG A 55 10.02 -13.01 -20.64
N ALA A 56 10.11 -13.60 -19.46
CA ALA A 56 11.38 -13.89 -18.81
C ALA A 56 12.14 -14.99 -19.58
N ASP A 57 13.47 -14.90 -19.61
CA ASP A 57 14.32 -15.94 -20.19
C ASP A 57 14.56 -17.08 -19.20
N GLU A 58 14.69 -16.75 -17.91
CA GLU A 58 14.89 -17.68 -16.81
C GLU A 58 14.07 -17.22 -15.59
N GLY A 59 13.82 -18.15 -14.66
CA GLY A 59 13.04 -17.90 -13.45
C GLY A 59 11.54 -18.04 -13.65
N ARG A 60 10.77 -17.56 -12.67
CA ARG A 60 9.31 -17.74 -12.62
C ARG A 60 8.60 -16.47 -12.17
N ILE A 61 7.48 -16.16 -12.83
CA ILE A 61 6.59 -15.07 -12.43
C ILE A 61 5.19 -15.64 -12.29
N VAL A 62 4.67 -15.67 -11.08
CA VAL A 62 3.30 -16.11 -10.77
C VAL A 62 2.49 -14.90 -10.34
N VAL A 63 1.34 -14.67 -10.98
CA VAL A 63 0.38 -13.60 -10.62
C VAL A 63 -0.99 -14.22 -10.43
N ASP A 64 -1.58 -14.06 -9.25
CA ASP A 64 -2.89 -14.63 -8.89
C ASP A 64 -2.99 -16.14 -9.17
N GLY A 65 -1.88 -16.86 -8.95
CA GLY A 65 -1.74 -18.30 -9.23
C GLY A 65 -1.41 -18.66 -10.69
N LEU A 66 -1.37 -17.70 -11.62
CA LEU A 66 -1.02 -17.92 -13.03
C LEU A 66 0.47 -17.71 -13.28
N ASP A 67 1.16 -18.73 -13.80
CA ASP A 67 2.58 -18.65 -14.19
C ASP A 67 2.74 -17.99 -15.58
N LEU A 68 3.13 -16.72 -15.61
CA LEU A 68 3.21 -15.94 -16.84
C LEU A 68 4.31 -16.44 -17.81
N ALA A 69 5.39 -17.04 -17.29
CA ALA A 69 6.48 -17.51 -18.13
C ALA A 69 6.06 -18.72 -18.97
N GLN A 70 5.30 -19.64 -18.37
CA GLN A 70 4.82 -20.87 -19.02
C GLN A 70 3.46 -20.70 -19.74
N THR A 71 2.72 -19.63 -19.46
CA THR A 71 1.41 -19.37 -20.06
C THR A 71 1.54 -19.15 -21.58
N PRO A 72 0.73 -19.79 -22.43
CA PRO A 72 0.70 -19.55 -23.88
C PRO A 72 0.31 -18.11 -24.26
N ARG A 73 0.69 -17.66 -25.46
CA ARG A 73 0.38 -16.29 -25.93
C ARG A 73 -1.11 -15.91 -25.87
N PRO A 74 -2.07 -16.76 -26.28
CA PRO A 74 -3.51 -16.44 -26.17
C PRO A 74 -3.95 -16.20 -24.73
N ASP A 75 -3.44 -16.99 -23.79
CA ASP A 75 -3.79 -16.88 -22.37
C ASP A 75 -3.15 -15.64 -21.73
N LEU A 76 -1.97 -15.21 -22.20
CA LEU A 76 -1.40 -13.91 -21.80
C LEU A 76 -2.24 -12.72 -22.29
N ILE A 77 -2.85 -12.81 -23.47
CA ILE A 77 -3.80 -11.78 -23.95
C ILE A 77 -5.00 -11.72 -22.99
N ARG A 78 -5.52 -12.89 -22.61
CA ARG A 78 -6.64 -13.00 -21.67
C ARG A 78 -6.29 -12.42 -20.29
N TYR A 79 -5.12 -12.79 -19.74
CA TYR A 79 -4.59 -12.24 -18.49
C TYR A 79 -4.53 -10.71 -18.51
N ARG A 80 -3.92 -10.13 -19.55
CA ARG A 80 -3.84 -8.66 -19.68
C ARG A 80 -5.21 -8.00 -19.66
N ARG A 81 -6.13 -8.59 -20.40
CA ARG A 81 -7.48 -8.08 -20.59
C ARG A 81 -8.34 -8.14 -19.32
N GLU A 82 -8.22 -9.22 -18.55
CA GLU A 82 -9.08 -9.53 -17.40
C GLU A 82 -8.48 -9.16 -16.05
N SER A 83 -7.18 -8.87 -15.98
CA SER A 83 -6.49 -8.71 -14.69
C SER A 83 -5.55 -7.52 -14.59
N VAL A 84 -5.15 -6.91 -15.71
CA VAL A 84 -4.11 -5.86 -15.71
C VAL A 84 -4.65 -4.53 -16.23
N GLY A 85 -4.54 -3.49 -15.41
CA GLY A 85 -4.70 -2.09 -15.83
C GLY A 85 -3.32 -1.47 -16.06
N LEU A 86 -3.08 -0.92 -17.25
CA LEU A 86 -1.78 -0.30 -17.61
C LEU A 86 -1.92 1.22 -17.69
N VAL A 87 -1.04 1.92 -16.97
CA VAL A 87 -0.90 3.38 -17.02
C VAL A 87 0.56 3.71 -17.34
N PHE A 88 0.79 4.52 -18.36
CA PHE A 88 2.15 4.91 -18.78
C PHE A 88 2.31 6.43 -18.65
N GLN A 89 3.56 6.89 -18.67
CA GLN A 89 3.92 8.31 -18.77
C GLN A 89 3.40 8.92 -20.07
N GLN A 90 3.51 8.18 -21.18
CA GLN A 90 2.87 8.57 -22.44
C GLN A 90 1.41 8.13 -22.43
N PHE A 91 0.50 9.05 -22.73
CA PHE A 91 -0.95 8.80 -22.61
C PHE A 91 -1.46 7.66 -23.53
N HIS A 92 -0.82 7.45 -24.69
CA HIS A 92 -1.26 6.48 -25.71
C HIS A 92 -2.77 6.57 -26.01
N LEU A 93 -3.34 7.77 -26.01
CA LEU A 93 -4.73 8.02 -26.42
C LEU A 93 -4.79 8.11 -27.96
N LEU A 94 -5.83 7.54 -28.56
CA LEU A 94 -6.08 7.71 -29.99
C LEU A 94 -6.56 9.15 -30.24
N PRO A 95 -5.84 9.94 -31.05
CA PRO A 95 -6.04 11.39 -31.12
C PRO A 95 -7.34 11.81 -31.80
N TYR A 96 -7.94 10.92 -32.59
CA TYR A 96 -9.20 11.12 -33.31
C TYR A 96 -10.42 10.55 -32.58
N LEU A 97 -10.22 9.89 -31.43
CA LEU A 97 -11.29 9.47 -30.55
C LEU A 97 -11.42 10.45 -29.39
N ASN A 98 -12.64 10.69 -28.92
CA ASN A 98 -12.88 11.49 -27.72
C ASN A 98 -12.53 10.70 -26.43
N ALA A 99 -12.60 11.37 -25.27
CA ALA A 99 -12.27 10.77 -23.99
C ALA A 99 -13.11 9.52 -23.69
N LEU A 100 -14.42 9.58 -23.93
CA LEU A 100 -15.35 8.46 -23.73
C LEU A 100 -14.99 7.28 -24.63
N GLU A 101 -14.79 7.53 -25.91
CA GLU A 101 -14.40 6.51 -26.90
C GLU A 101 -13.05 5.87 -26.57
N ASN A 102 -12.07 6.65 -26.10
CA ASN A 102 -10.77 6.13 -25.67
C ASN A 102 -10.89 5.17 -24.48
N VAL A 103 -11.80 5.45 -23.54
CA VAL A 103 -12.08 4.58 -22.39
C VAL A 103 -12.80 3.30 -22.85
N MET A 104 -13.80 3.43 -23.72
CA MET A 104 -14.56 2.30 -24.27
C MET A 104 -13.69 1.30 -25.05
N LEU A 105 -12.53 1.70 -25.59
CA LEU A 105 -11.60 0.77 -26.25
C LEU A 105 -11.22 -0.42 -25.37
N ALA A 106 -11.06 -0.21 -24.06
CA ALA A 106 -10.75 -1.29 -23.13
C ALA A 106 -11.90 -2.28 -22.99
N GLN A 107 -13.15 -1.79 -23.01
CA GLN A 107 -14.33 -2.65 -23.00
C GLN A 107 -14.48 -3.43 -24.31
N TYR A 108 -14.27 -2.81 -25.48
CA TYR A 108 -14.38 -3.50 -26.78
C TYR A 108 -13.49 -4.74 -26.90
N LEU A 109 -12.33 -4.72 -26.23
CA LEU A 109 -11.41 -5.85 -26.22
C LEU A 109 -11.85 -6.92 -25.23
N HIS A 110 -12.52 -6.54 -24.13
CA HIS A 110 -12.99 -7.38 -23.03
C HIS A 110 -14.37 -8.02 -23.29
N SER A 111 -15.38 -7.21 -23.59
CA SER A 111 -16.80 -7.56 -23.68
C SER A 111 -17.58 -6.59 -24.59
N MET A 112 -18.91 -6.50 -24.44
CA MET A 112 -19.69 -5.44 -25.08
C MET A 112 -19.36 -4.10 -24.42
N ALA A 113 -19.17 -3.07 -25.25
CA ALA A 113 -18.93 -1.72 -24.75
C ALA A 113 -20.22 -1.12 -24.18
N ASP A 114 -20.13 -0.55 -22.98
CA ASP A 114 -21.21 0.16 -22.32
C ASP A 114 -20.79 1.62 -22.13
N GLU A 115 -21.44 2.51 -22.88
CA GLU A 115 -21.19 3.95 -22.84
C GLU A 115 -21.49 4.55 -21.46
N GLY A 116 -22.49 4.04 -20.75
CA GLY A 116 -22.87 4.51 -19.42
C GLY A 116 -21.79 4.19 -18.38
N GLU A 117 -21.27 2.97 -18.40
CA GLU A 117 -20.15 2.56 -17.54
C GLU A 117 -18.88 3.38 -17.85
N ALA A 118 -18.58 3.61 -19.13
CA ALA A 118 -17.44 4.43 -19.53
C ALA A 118 -17.58 5.91 -19.11
N ALA A 119 -18.78 6.46 -19.17
CA ALA A 119 -19.07 7.80 -18.67
C ALA A 119 -18.89 7.88 -17.15
N GLN A 120 -19.35 6.89 -16.40
CA GLN A 120 -19.14 6.79 -14.95
C GLN A 120 -17.66 6.67 -14.60
N ALA A 121 -16.89 5.84 -15.32
CA ALA A 121 -15.44 5.73 -15.12
C ALA A 121 -14.73 7.08 -15.31
N LEU A 122 -15.14 7.87 -16.30
CA LEU A 122 -14.64 9.24 -16.50
C LEU A 122 -15.11 10.19 -15.40
N GLU A 123 -16.32 10.05 -14.89
CA GLU A 123 -16.83 10.85 -13.77
C GLU A 123 -16.06 10.58 -12.47
N HIS A 124 -15.73 9.31 -12.18
CA HIS A 124 -14.93 8.92 -11.01
C HIS A 124 -13.54 9.57 -11.00
N VAL A 125 -12.96 9.85 -12.18
CA VAL A 125 -11.69 10.59 -12.31
C VAL A 125 -11.89 12.10 -12.54
N GLY A 126 -13.09 12.63 -12.30
CA GLY A 126 -13.40 14.06 -12.37
C GLY A 126 -13.56 14.63 -13.78
N LEU A 127 -13.82 13.79 -14.79
CA LEU A 127 -13.92 14.15 -16.20
C LEU A 127 -15.32 14.00 -16.80
N GLY A 128 -16.37 13.91 -15.97
CA GLY A 128 -17.77 13.81 -16.45
C GLY A 128 -18.20 14.98 -17.36
N HIS A 129 -17.58 16.16 -17.24
CA HIS A 129 -17.83 17.31 -18.13
C HIS A 129 -17.00 17.30 -19.42
N ARG A 130 -16.08 16.33 -19.59
CA ARG A 130 -15.13 16.24 -20.71
C ARG A 130 -15.35 15.05 -21.64
N LEU A 131 -16.42 14.26 -21.47
CA LEU A 131 -16.66 13.01 -22.20
C LEU A 131 -16.39 13.10 -23.72
N ARG A 132 -16.84 14.17 -24.37
CA ARG A 132 -16.75 14.37 -25.83
C ARG A 132 -15.52 15.15 -26.30
N HIS A 133 -14.58 15.49 -25.41
CA HIS A 133 -13.37 16.20 -25.80
C HIS A 133 -12.36 15.26 -26.45
N LEU A 134 -11.71 15.72 -27.52
CA LEU A 134 -10.57 15.06 -28.13
C LEU A 134 -9.32 15.27 -27.26
N PRO A 135 -8.33 14.35 -27.30
CA PRO A 135 -7.07 14.52 -26.59
C PRO A 135 -6.39 15.86 -26.88
N SER A 136 -6.47 16.39 -28.11
CA SER A 136 -5.91 17.70 -28.44
C SER A 136 -6.52 18.88 -27.66
N GLN A 137 -7.70 18.70 -27.07
CA GLN A 137 -8.45 19.70 -26.32
C GLN A 137 -8.28 19.56 -24.80
N MET A 138 -7.45 18.62 -24.35
CA MET A 138 -7.28 18.26 -22.94
C MET A 138 -5.86 18.59 -22.44
N SER A 139 -5.76 19.00 -21.18
CA SER A 139 -4.48 19.18 -20.49
C SER A 139 -3.76 17.83 -20.31
N GLY A 140 -2.47 17.86 -19.96
CA GLY A 140 -1.72 16.63 -19.66
C GLY A 140 -2.35 15.82 -18.52
N GLY A 141 -2.76 16.50 -17.44
CA GLY A 141 -3.43 15.85 -16.32
C GLY A 141 -4.81 15.29 -16.67
N GLU A 142 -5.59 16.01 -17.47
CA GLU A 142 -6.86 15.49 -17.99
C GLU A 142 -6.63 14.24 -18.85
N LYS A 143 -5.64 14.23 -19.74
CA LYS A 143 -5.28 13.03 -20.52
C LYS A 143 -4.87 11.86 -19.64
N GLN A 144 -4.08 12.11 -18.59
CA GLN A 144 -3.67 11.06 -17.67
C GLN A 144 -4.86 10.45 -16.93
N ARG A 145 -5.80 11.29 -16.49
CA ARG A 145 -7.04 10.81 -15.86
C ARG A 145 -7.91 9.99 -16.83
N VAL A 146 -7.96 10.33 -18.13
CA VAL A 146 -8.57 9.45 -19.15
C VAL A 146 -7.85 8.10 -19.23
N CYS A 147 -6.51 8.08 -19.17
CA CYS A 147 -5.74 6.83 -19.18
C CYS A 147 -6.03 5.96 -17.95
N ILE A 148 -6.17 6.58 -16.78
CA ILE A 148 -6.55 5.91 -15.54
C ILE A 148 -7.96 5.33 -15.67
N ALA A 149 -8.95 6.11 -16.12
CA ALA A 149 -10.30 5.60 -16.35
C ALA A 149 -10.31 4.39 -17.31
N ARG A 150 -9.53 4.47 -18.41
CA ARG A 150 -9.36 3.37 -19.37
C ARG A 150 -8.72 2.13 -18.73
N ALA A 151 -7.75 2.31 -17.82
CA ALA A 151 -7.10 1.20 -17.14
C ALA A 151 -8.03 0.49 -16.14
N LEU A 152 -8.98 1.23 -15.55
CA LEU A 152 -9.83 0.75 -14.46
C LEU A 152 -11.18 0.19 -14.90
N ILE A 153 -11.66 0.56 -16.09
CA ILE A 153 -13.04 0.25 -16.49
C ILE A 153 -13.39 -1.24 -16.47
N ASN A 154 -12.42 -2.13 -16.72
CA ASN A 154 -12.65 -3.57 -16.67
C ASN A 154 -12.43 -4.19 -15.28
N GLY A 155 -12.28 -3.37 -14.23
CA GLY A 155 -12.03 -3.83 -12.86
C GLY A 155 -10.76 -4.70 -12.73
N PRO A 156 -9.58 -4.20 -13.13
CA PRO A 156 -8.35 -4.99 -13.07
C PRO A 156 -8.03 -5.38 -11.62
N LYS A 157 -7.32 -6.50 -11.45
CA LYS A 157 -6.81 -6.94 -10.14
C LYS A 157 -5.46 -6.31 -9.79
N LEU A 158 -4.72 -5.89 -10.82
CA LEU A 158 -3.38 -5.36 -10.77
C LEU A 158 -3.29 -4.10 -11.62
N ILE A 159 -2.89 -2.99 -11.02
CA ILE A 159 -2.58 -1.75 -11.72
C ILE A 159 -1.06 -1.65 -11.86
N LEU A 160 -0.59 -1.57 -13.09
CA LEU A 160 0.82 -1.35 -13.44
C LEU A 160 0.98 0.06 -13.97
N ALA A 161 1.78 0.87 -13.29
CA ALA A 161 1.97 2.27 -13.62
C ALA A 161 3.45 2.58 -13.90
N ASP A 162 3.81 2.96 -15.13
CA ASP A 162 5.17 3.39 -15.49
C ASP A 162 5.27 4.91 -15.59
N GLU A 163 5.85 5.53 -14.56
CA GLU A 163 5.99 6.99 -14.40
C GLU A 163 4.70 7.79 -14.68
N PRO A 164 3.59 7.49 -13.99
CA PRO A 164 2.27 8.04 -14.32
C PRO A 164 2.14 9.55 -14.09
N THR A 165 3.11 10.20 -13.43
CA THR A 165 3.09 11.64 -13.14
C THR A 165 4.23 12.42 -13.79
N GLY A 166 5.18 11.75 -14.44
CA GLY A 166 6.45 12.37 -14.87
C GLY A 166 6.33 13.49 -15.93
N SER A 167 5.17 13.69 -16.54
CA SER A 167 4.91 14.76 -17.52
C SER A 167 3.85 15.78 -17.05
N LEU A 168 3.47 15.77 -15.77
CA LEU A 168 2.40 16.60 -15.23
C LEU A 168 2.97 17.79 -14.44
N ASP A 169 2.21 18.89 -14.38
CA ASP A 169 2.45 19.93 -13.39
C ASP A 169 2.07 19.44 -11.98
N ALA A 170 2.55 20.12 -10.94
CA ALA A 170 2.40 19.69 -9.55
C ALA A 170 0.94 19.55 -9.09
N GLU A 171 0.01 20.36 -9.61
CA GLU A 171 -1.40 20.29 -9.26
C GLU A 171 -2.04 19.03 -9.85
N ASN A 172 -1.79 18.78 -11.14
CA ASN A 172 -2.28 17.60 -11.83
C ASN A 172 -1.62 16.31 -11.33
N GLU A 173 -0.33 16.35 -10.99
CA GLU A 173 0.37 15.26 -10.33
C GLU A 173 -0.31 14.88 -9.02
N ARG A 174 -0.56 15.87 -8.14
CA ARG A 174 -1.26 15.62 -6.88
C ARG A 174 -2.63 14.97 -7.10
N ALA A 175 -3.42 15.51 -8.03
CA ALA A 175 -4.73 14.96 -8.34
C ALA A 175 -4.66 13.50 -8.83
N VAL A 176 -3.66 13.15 -9.65
CA VAL A 176 -3.44 11.77 -10.12
C VAL A 176 -3.00 10.86 -8.97
N LEU A 177 -2.07 11.30 -8.14
CA LEU A 177 -1.61 10.50 -7.00
C LEU A 177 -2.71 10.29 -5.96
N ASP A 178 -3.60 11.26 -5.76
CA ASP A 178 -4.75 11.13 -4.87
C ASP A 178 -5.74 10.08 -5.39
N LEU A 179 -5.85 9.89 -6.71
CA LEU A 179 -6.59 8.77 -7.29
C LEU A 179 -5.92 7.42 -6.96
N PHE A 180 -4.60 7.31 -7.10
CA PHE A 180 -3.87 6.09 -6.70
C PHE A 180 -4.03 5.77 -5.22
N THR A 181 -3.99 6.78 -4.34
CA THR A 181 -4.25 6.59 -2.91
C THR A 181 -5.65 6.05 -2.64
N LYS A 182 -6.69 6.58 -3.32
CA LYS A 182 -8.06 6.06 -3.19
C LYS A 182 -8.16 4.61 -3.67
N MET A 183 -7.61 4.31 -4.84
CA MET A 183 -7.63 2.95 -5.39
C MET A 183 -6.94 1.95 -4.45
N HIS A 184 -5.81 2.33 -3.88
CA HIS A 184 -5.13 1.51 -2.89
C HIS A 184 -5.99 1.28 -1.64
N ALA A 185 -6.64 2.32 -1.13
CA ALA A 185 -7.57 2.21 0.00
C ALA A 185 -8.78 1.31 -0.32
N ASP A 186 -9.22 1.27 -1.58
CA ASP A 186 -10.27 0.36 -2.07
C ASP A 186 -9.77 -1.09 -2.28
N GLY A 187 -8.53 -1.40 -1.89
CA GLY A 187 -7.95 -2.76 -1.93
C GLY A 187 -7.30 -3.15 -3.27
N GLN A 188 -7.07 -2.19 -4.17
CA GLN A 188 -6.38 -2.46 -5.43
C GLN A 188 -4.89 -2.73 -5.22
N THR A 189 -4.34 -3.72 -5.94
CA THR A 189 -2.89 -3.95 -5.95
C THR A 189 -2.24 -3.05 -6.99
N ILE A 190 -1.23 -2.27 -6.59
CA ILE A 190 -0.61 -1.25 -7.42
C ILE A 190 0.90 -1.49 -7.46
N VAL A 191 1.46 -1.65 -8.66
CA VAL A 191 2.91 -1.66 -8.87
C VAL A 191 3.27 -0.46 -9.74
N MET A 192 3.96 0.50 -9.14
CA MET A 192 4.31 1.76 -9.77
C MET A 192 5.81 1.86 -9.93
N VAL A 193 6.27 2.10 -11.14
CA VAL A 193 7.65 2.50 -11.43
C VAL A 193 7.73 4.02 -11.38
N THR A 194 8.70 4.55 -10.63
CA THR A 194 8.97 5.99 -10.58
C THR A 194 10.41 6.26 -10.19
N HIS A 195 10.93 7.43 -10.55
CA HIS A 195 12.19 7.95 -10.05
C HIS A 195 11.98 9.10 -9.04
N ASP A 196 10.73 9.54 -8.83
CA ASP A 196 10.36 10.60 -7.91
C ASP A 196 10.19 10.06 -6.48
N LEU A 197 10.99 10.57 -5.55
CA LEU A 197 10.97 10.18 -4.14
C LEU A 197 9.66 10.55 -3.43
N VAL A 198 9.02 11.65 -3.81
CA VAL A 198 7.73 12.09 -3.26
C VAL A 198 6.63 11.13 -3.68
N VAL A 199 6.63 10.69 -4.94
CA VAL A 199 5.71 9.66 -5.45
C VAL A 199 5.96 8.34 -4.72
N GLY A 200 7.21 7.89 -4.66
CA GLY A 200 7.57 6.64 -3.99
C GLY A 200 7.16 6.61 -2.52
N ARG A 201 7.20 7.76 -1.82
CA ARG A 201 6.79 7.86 -0.40
C ARG A 201 5.30 7.63 -0.16
N ARG A 202 4.46 7.67 -1.19
CA ARG A 202 3.02 7.35 -1.06
C ARG A 202 2.72 5.85 -1.13
N ALA A 203 3.65 5.06 -1.64
CA ALA A 203 3.51 3.62 -1.70
C ALA A 203 3.59 2.98 -0.30
N SER A 204 3.11 1.75 -0.17
CA SER A 204 3.30 0.94 1.03
C SER A 204 4.78 0.59 1.19
N ARG A 205 5.35 0.03 0.13
CA ARG A 205 6.75 -0.42 0.09
C ARG A 205 7.47 0.14 -1.12
N GLN A 206 8.77 0.35 -0.98
CA GLN A 206 9.67 0.77 -2.03
C GLN A 206 10.74 -0.29 -2.26
N ILE A 207 11.07 -0.52 -3.52
CA ILE A 207 12.19 -1.36 -3.94
C ILE A 207 13.13 -0.53 -4.77
N GLN A 208 14.40 -0.57 -4.44
CA GLN A 208 15.46 0.02 -5.26
C GLN A 208 16.00 -1.03 -6.22
N LEU A 209 15.85 -0.79 -7.52
CA LEU A 209 16.37 -1.63 -8.58
C LEU A 209 17.61 -0.97 -9.20
N GLU A 210 18.73 -1.68 -9.19
CA GLU A 210 20.01 -1.22 -9.75
C GLU A 210 20.66 -2.32 -10.59
N HIS A 211 21.07 -1.98 -11.81
CA HIS A 211 21.69 -2.92 -12.75
C HIS A 211 20.94 -4.25 -12.90
N GLY A 212 19.60 -4.20 -12.93
CA GLY A 212 18.75 -5.38 -13.07
C GLY A 212 18.59 -6.22 -11.80
N ARG A 213 19.07 -5.76 -10.64
CA ARG A 213 18.98 -6.46 -9.35
C ARG A 213 18.25 -5.63 -8.32
N VAL A 214 17.58 -6.30 -7.38
CA VAL A 214 17.04 -5.65 -6.19
C VAL A 214 18.22 -5.27 -5.27
N ALA A 215 18.46 -3.98 -5.13
CA ALA A 215 19.54 -3.41 -4.32
C ALA A 215 19.10 -3.13 -2.88
N GLY A 216 17.81 -2.90 -2.65
CA GLY A 216 17.25 -2.67 -1.32
C GLY A 216 15.73 -2.60 -1.33
N GLU A 217 15.15 -2.79 -0.15
CA GLU A 217 13.71 -2.64 0.09
C GLU A 217 13.49 -1.74 1.30
N PHE A 218 12.49 -0.87 1.24
CA PHE A 218 12.19 0.11 2.27
C PHE A 218 10.67 0.22 2.48
N LEU A 219 10.21 0.21 3.72
CA LEU A 219 8.85 0.66 4.05
C LEU A 219 8.81 2.20 4.07
N THR A 220 7.72 2.80 3.62
CA THR A 220 7.57 4.27 3.65
C THR A 220 7.36 4.79 5.07
N HIS A 221 7.67 6.06 5.36
CA HIS A 221 7.69 6.60 6.73
C HIS A 221 6.39 6.36 7.50
N GLN A 222 5.23 6.41 6.88
CA GLN A 222 3.96 6.17 7.58
C GLN A 222 3.83 4.70 7.99
N GLN A 223 4.11 3.78 7.06
CA GLN A 223 4.11 2.35 7.36
C GLN A 223 5.31 1.89 8.19
N ASP A 224 6.42 2.61 8.15
CA ASP A 224 7.59 2.38 9.00
C ASP A 224 7.24 2.75 10.45
N GLU A 225 6.48 3.83 10.66
CA GLU A 225 5.96 4.18 11.98
C GLU A 225 4.87 3.22 12.45
N GLU A 226 3.94 2.81 11.59
CA GLU A 226 2.93 1.78 11.88
C GLU A 226 3.58 0.41 12.20
N ALA A 227 4.55 -0.03 11.39
CA ALA A 227 5.29 -1.27 11.65
C ALA A 227 6.14 -1.19 12.93
N ILE A 228 6.71 -0.01 13.25
CA ILE A 228 7.36 0.22 14.55
C ILE A 228 6.32 0.08 15.67
N ASP A 229 5.14 0.67 15.52
CA ASP A 229 4.07 0.64 16.51
C ASP A 229 3.57 -0.79 16.75
N GLU A 230 3.33 -1.57 15.69
CA GLU A 230 2.96 -3.00 15.78
C GLU A 230 4.02 -3.83 16.51
N VAL A 231 5.31 -3.61 16.22
CA VAL A 231 6.39 -4.31 16.92
C VAL A 231 6.42 -3.93 18.40
N LEU A 232 6.19 -2.66 18.74
CA LEU A 232 6.14 -2.20 20.12
C LEU A 232 4.94 -2.78 20.87
N GLU A 233 3.78 -2.84 20.23
CA GLU A 233 2.56 -3.45 20.77
C GLU A 233 2.76 -4.95 21.03
N TYR A 234 3.30 -5.68 20.05
CA TYR A 234 3.66 -7.09 20.21
C TYR A 234 4.57 -7.33 21.42
N LEU A 235 5.65 -6.55 21.53
CA LEU A 235 6.59 -6.70 22.64
C LEU A 235 5.93 -6.40 23.99
N TRP A 236 4.98 -5.47 24.02
CA TRP A 236 4.22 -5.13 25.22
C TRP A 236 3.30 -6.28 25.62
N LEU A 237 2.45 -6.76 24.70
CA LEU A 237 1.51 -7.85 24.96
C LEU A 237 2.23 -9.14 25.35
N LYS A 238 3.37 -9.42 24.71
CA LYS A 238 4.25 -10.53 25.09
C LYS A 238 4.77 -10.38 26.52
N SER A 239 5.10 -9.16 26.95
CA SER A 239 5.54 -8.90 28.34
C SER A 239 4.42 -9.09 29.37
N GLU A 240 3.16 -8.92 28.96
CA GLU A 240 1.98 -9.20 29.78
C GLU A 240 1.56 -10.68 29.76
N GLY A 241 2.21 -11.52 28.95
CA GLY A 241 1.82 -12.92 28.76
C GLY A 241 0.48 -13.09 28.04
N ASP A 242 0.09 -12.11 27.22
CA ASP A 242 -1.20 -12.12 26.54
C ASP A 242 -1.24 -13.16 25.39
N PRO A 243 -2.25 -14.05 25.32
CA PRO A 243 -2.40 -14.97 24.19
C PRO A 243 -2.55 -14.26 22.83
N ALA A 244 -3.11 -13.04 22.78
CA ALA A 244 -3.21 -12.23 21.56
C ALA A 244 -1.83 -11.89 20.96
N ALA A 245 -0.76 -11.94 21.76
CA ALA A 245 0.60 -11.79 21.27
C ALA A 245 0.98 -12.86 20.22
N HIS A 246 0.34 -14.03 20.20
CA HIS A 246 0.59 -15.07 19.19
C HIS A 246 -0.05 -14.76 17.83
N GLU A 247 -1.18 -14.04 17.80
CA GLU A 247 -1.83 -13.61 16.56
C GLU A 247 -1.08 -12.43 15.94
N ILE A 248 -0.71 -11.45 16.75
CA ILE A 248 0.17 -10.36 16.33
C ILE A 248 1.55 -10.90 15.93
N CYS A 249 2.03 -12.01 16.52
CA CYS A 249 3.26 -12.67 16.07
C CYS A 249 3.20 -13.14 14.60
N ALA A 250 2.02 -13.40 14.02
CA ALA A 250 1.90 -13.77 12.61
C ALA A 250 1.97 -12.55 11.66
N ILE A 251 1.53 -11.38 12.13
CA ILE A 251 1.56 -10.10 11.42
C ILE A 251 2.94 -9.44 11.59
N GLY A 252 3.38 -9.30 12.84
CA GLY A 252 4.69 -8.80 13.22
C GLY A 252 5.86 -9.66 12.75
N ALA A 253 5.74 -10.99 12.60
CA ALA A 253 6.83 -11.79 12.00
C ALA A 253 6.99 -11.57 10.48
N ARG A 254 5.94 -11.11 9.78
CA ARG A 254 6.06 -10.67 8.38
C ARG A 254 6.70 -9.28 8.27
N LEU A 255 6.46 -8.39 9.23
CA LEU A 255 6.93 -6.99 9.20
C LEU A 255 8.26 -6.75 9.93
N ALA A 256 8.56 -7.50 10.99
CA ALA A 256 9.82 -7.50 11.73
C ALA A 256 10.93 -8.25 10.98
N THR A 257 11.21 -7.78 9.75
CA THR A 257 12.45 -8.10 9.08
C THR A 257 13.64 -7.63 9.92
N SER A 258 14.79 -8.29 9.80
CA SER A 258 16.02 -7.88 10.49
C SER A 258 16.35 -6.40 10.27
N GLN A 259 16.02 -5.88 9.08
CA GLN A 259 16.18 -4.48 8.71
C GLN A 259 15.29 -3.51 9.50
N LEU A 260 14.05 -3.87 9.85
CA LEU A 260 13.19 -3.02 10.70
C LEU A 260 13.76 -2.94 12.12
N LEU A 261 14.15 -4.07 12.69
CA LEU A 261 14.73 -4.12 14.04
C LEU A 261 16.05 -3.34 14.13
N ASP A 262 16.90 -3.42 13.10
CA ASP A 262 18.14 -2.64 13.05
C ASP A 262 17.88 -1.14 12.95
N ARG A 263 16.84 -0.72 12.22
CA ARG A 263 16.40 0.69 12.17
C ARG A 263 15.83 1.16 13.51
N MET A 264 15.01 0.35 14.18
CA MET A 264 14.52 0.65 15.53
C MET A 264 15.67 0.82 16.53
N ARG A 265 16.71 -0.03 16.45
CA ARG A 265 17.93 0.13 17.25
C ARG A 265 18.68 1.40 16.91
N ALA A 266 18.86 1.72 15.62
CA ALA A 266 19.51 2.94 15.17
C ALA A 266 18.76 4.21 15.62
N ARG A 267 17.42 4.15 15.72
CA ARG A 267 16.58 5.22 16.27
C ARG A 267 16.51 5.24 17.80
N GLY A 268 17.21 4.33 18.48
CA GLY A 268 17.20 4.23 19.94
C GLY A 268 15.84 3.83 20.52
N ILE A 269 15.00 3.13 19.75
CA ILE A 269 13.69 2.61 20.17
C ILE A 269 13.84 1.24 20.85
N LEU A 270 14.78 0.42 20.34
CA LEU A 270 15.12 -0.88 20.90
C LEU A 270 16.60 -0.95 21.28
N HIS A 271 16.93 -1.84 22.21
CA HIS A 271 18.29 -2.18 22.61
C HIS A 271 18.53 -3.70 22.56
N GLY A 272 19.80 -4.08 22.67
CA GLY A 272 20.24 -5.48 22.68
C GLY A 272 20.51 -6.05 21.28
N GLY A 273 21.58 -6.86 21.18
CA GLY A 273 21.96 -7.58 19.95
C GLY A 273 21.26 -8.95 19.78
N GLY A 274 20.49 -9.37 20.79
CA GLY A 274 19.73 -10.62 20.82
C GLY A 274 18.23 -10.38 20.65
N ALA A 275 17.43 -10.91 21.58
CA ALA A 275 15.99 -10.61 21.62
C ALA A 275 15.77 -9.08 21.77
N PRO A 276 14.83 -8.50 21.02
CA PRO A 276 14.55 -7.07 21.10
C PRO A 276 14.01 -6.70 22.48
N GLU A 277 14.67 -5.73 23.14
CA GLU A 277 14.21 -5.14 24.40
C GLU A 277 13.91 -3.65 24.20
N PHE A 278 12.90 -3.13 24.89
CA PHE A 278 12.57 -1.71 24.84
C PHE A 278 13.71 -0.84 25.35
N SER A 279 14.03 0.24 24.63
CA SER A 279 14.70 1.39 25.24
C SER A 279 13.72 2.19 26.11
N GLU A 280 14.20 3.20 26.84
CA GLU A 280 13.31 4.13 27.53
C GLU A 280 12.34 4.85 26.56
N THR A 281 12.85 5.26 25.39
CA THR A 281 12.06 5.91 24.34
C THR A 281 11.04 4.95 23.74
N GLY A 282 11.43 3.71 23.43
CA GLY A 282 10.52 2.70 22.90
C GLY A 282 9.45 2.30 23.90
N ARG A 283 9.80 2.19 25.18
CA ARG A 283 8.84 1.89 26.25
C ARG A 283 7.78 2.99 26.39
N ARG A 284 8.18 4.27 26.40
CA ARG A 284 7.22 5.38 26.48
C ARG A 284 6.28 5.42 25.28
N ARG A 285 6.81 5.12 24.08
CA ARG A 285 6.01 5.02 22.86
C ARG A 285 4.99 3.87 22.95
N ALA A 286 5.44 2.68 23.37
CA ALA A 286 4.58 1.53 23.61
C ALA A 286 3.48 1.83 24.65
N GLU A 287 3.82 2.48 25.77
CA GLU A 287 2.84 2.90 26.79
C GLU A 287 1.77 3.83 26.22
N SER A 288 2.16 4.76 25.33
CA SER A 288 1.24 5.68 24.67
C SER A 288 0.31 4.97 23.68
N LEU A 289 0.82 4.00 22.92
CA LEU A 289 0.07 3.16 21.98
C LEU A 289 -1.00 2.33 22.71
N ILE A 290 -0.57 1.49 23.64
CA ILE A 290 -1.44 0.61 24.43
C ILE A 290 -2.50 1.42 25.19
N ARG A 291 -2.14 2.61 25.68
CA ARG A 291 -3.11 3.50 26.32
C ARG A 291 -4.19 3.98 25.36
N ARG A 292 -3.82 4.41 24.15
CA ARG A 292 -4.77 4.85 23.12
C ARG A 292 -5.72 3.71 22.76
N HIS A 293 -5.15 2.55 22.46
CA HIS A 293 -5.89 1.34 22.11
C HIS A 293 -6.94 1.01 23.17
N ARG A 294 -6.50 0.79 24.42
CA ARG A 294 -7.39 0.38 25.52
C ARG A 294 -8.46 1.43 25.88
N LEU A 295 -8.15 2.72 25.73
CA LEU A 295 -9.14 3.78 25.91
C LEU A 295 -10.18 3.80 24.78
N ALA A 296 -9.75 3.53 23.53
CA ALA A 296 -10.65 3.40 22.40
C ALA A 296 -11.59 2.20 22.58
N GLU A 297 -11.07 1.04 23.00
CA GLU A 297 -11.89 -0.13 23.35
C GLU A 297 -12.94 0.20 24.42
N THR A 298 -12.51 0.89 25.48
CA THR A 298 -13.41 1.30 26.57
C THR A 298 -14.48 2.27 26.06
N LEU A 299 -14.11 3.22 25.19
CA LEU A 299 -15.05 4.16 24.58
C LEU A 299 -16.08 3.43 23.71
N PHE A 300 -15.65 2.54 22.83
CA PHE A 300 -16.55 1.80 21.93
C PHE A 300 -17.45 0.80 22.65
N SER A 301 -16.90 0.12 23.66
CA SER A 301 -17.65 -0.84 24.46
C SER A 301 -18.65 -0.14 25.40
N GLU A 302 -18.18 0.80 26.22
CA GLU A 302 -19.02 1.36 27.30
C GLU A 302 -19.91 2.52 26.83
N THR A 303 -19.42 3.36 25.91
CA THR A 303 -20.16 4.54 25.46
C THR A 303 -21.01 4.24 24.22
N PHE A 304 -20.42 3.57 23.23
CA PHE A 304 -21.11 3.27 21.97
C PHE A 304 -21.83 1.90 21.96
N GLN A 305 -21.64 1.07 23.00
CA GLN A 305 -22.29 -0.24 23.14
C GLN A 305 -22.12 -1.15 21.92
N MET A 306 -20.94 -1.08 21.30
CA MET A 306 -20.62 -1.87 20.12
C MET A 306 -20.40 -3.35 20.48
N HIS A 307 -20.67 -4.23 19.51
CA HIS A 307 -20.43 -5.67 19.69
C HIS A 307 -18.92 -5.94 19.74
N GLU A 308 -18.48 -6.85 20.62
CA GLU A 308 -17.05 -7.13 20.87
C GLU A 308 -16.26 -7.45 19.59
N SER A 309 -16.89 -8.16 18.65
CA SER A 309 -16.32 -8.49 17.34
C SER A 309 -16.02 -7.29 16.42
N VAL A 310 -16.53 -6.10 16.73
CA VAL A 310 -16.32 -4.85 15.96
C VAL A 310 -15.45 -3.86 16.74
N VAL A 311 -15.42 -3.99 18.08
CA VAL A 311 -14.67 -3.08 18.95
C VAL A 311 -13.17 -3.14 18.66
N GLU A 312 -12.62 -4.33 18.44
CA GLU A 312 -11.19 -4.53 18.20
C GLU A 312 -10.73 -3.88 16.88
N GLU A 313 -11.50 -4.08 15.80
CA GLU A 313 -11.21 -3.49 14.48
C GLU A 313 -11.29 -1.95 14.51
N GLU A 314 -12.31 -1.40 15.15
CA GLU A 314 -12.50 0.05 15.27
C GLU A 314 -11.50 0.69 16.25
N ALA A 315 -11.13 0.00 17.33
CA ALA A 315 -10.12 0.47 18.27
C ALA A 315 -8.73 0.53 17.61
N CYS A 316 -8.36 -0.48 16.83
CA CYS A 316 -7.13 -0.50 16.04
C CYS A 316 -7.07 0.66 15.05
N PHE A 317 -8.18 0.93 14.35
CA PHE A 317 -8.27 2.07 13.43
C PHE A 317 -8.12 3.41 14.17
N PHE A 318 -8.77 3.56 15.33
CA PHE A 318 -8.75 4.81 16.09
C PHE A 318 -7.41 5.11 16.74
N GLU A 319 -6.64 4.09 17.13
CA GLU A 319 -5.35 4.26 17.79
C GLU A 319 -4.41 5.20 17.00
N HIS A 320 -4.39 5.06 15.68
CA HIS A 320 -3.49 5.80 14.79
C HIS A 320 -4.00 7.21 14.47
N ILE A 321 -5.28 7.48 14.74
CA ILE A 321 -5.94 8.77 14.49
C ILE A 321 -5.89 9.68 15.74
N LEU A 322 -5.86 9.08 16.92
CA LEU A 322 -5.92 9.82 18.18
C LEU A 322 -4.59 10.52 18.50
N SER A 323 -4.65 11.86 18.54
CA SER A 323 -3.57 12.68 19.10
C SER A 323 -3.45 12.48 20.62
N PRO A 324 -2.27 12.75 21.24
CA PRO A 324 -2.10 12.69 22.69
C PRO A 324 -3.12 13.54 23.47
N VAL A 325 -3.44 14.73 22.95
CA VAL A 325 -4.42 15.65 23.55
C VAL A 325 -5.83 15.06 23.52
N MET A 326 -6.22 14.46 22.39
CA MET A 326 -7.52 13.77 22.30
C MET A 326 -7.57 12.55 23.20
N THR A 327 -6.48 11.79 23.30
CA THR A 327 -6.38 10.62 24.19
C THR A 327 -6.60 11.01 25.64
N ASP A 328 -6.03 12.13 26.08
CA ASP A 328 -6.25 12.66 27.43
C ASP A 328 -7.68 13.15 27.65
N SER A 329 -8.29 13.73 26.62
CA SER A 329 -9.69 14.17 26.65
C SER A 329 -10.64 12.97 26.76
N ILE A 330 -10.39 11.88 26.01
CA ILE A 330 -11.13 10.62 26.10
C ILE A 330 -10.96 10.00 27.48
N CYS A 331 -9.73 9.96 28.00
CA CYS A 331 -9.46 9.45 29.35
C CYS A 331 -10.23 10.24 30.41
N GLY A 332 -10.31 11.56 30.29
CA GLY A 332 -11.11 12.41 31.19
C GLY A 332 -12.61 12.18 31.04
N PHE A 333 -13.10 12.04 29.79
CA PHE A 333 -14.50 11.75 29.48
C PHE A 333 -14.95 10.41 30.09
N LEU A 334 -14.12 9.37 29.99
CA LEU A 334 -14.34 8.05 30.60
C LEU A 334 -14.06 8.02 32.12
N ASN A 335 -13.80 9.17 32.73
CA ASN A 335 -13.51 9.32 34.16
C ASN A 335 -12.30 8.48 34.63
N HIS A 336 -11.23 8.46 33.83
CA HIS A 336 -9.95 7.80 34.11
C HIS A 336 -10.08 6.31 34.46
N PRO A 337 -10.58 5.47 33.53
CA PRO A 337 -10.76 4.04 33.78
C PRO A 337 -9.42 3.37 34.12
N PRO A 338 -9.38 2.51 35.16
CA PRO A 338 -8.14 1.84 35.57
C PRO A 338 -7.78 0.64 34.68
N ALA A 339 -8.76 0.05 34.01
CA ALA A 339 -8.62 -1.12 33.16
C ALA A 339 -9.56 -1.03 31.93
N CYS A 340 -9.20 -1.73 30.85
CA CYS A 340 -10.04 -1.89 29.66
C CYS A 340 -11.16 -2.94 29.91
N PRO A 341 -12.12 -3.11 28.98
CA PRO A 341 -13.22 -4.07 29.11
C PRO A 341 -12.77 -5.52 29.37
N HIS A 342 -11.58 -5.91 28.89
CA HIS A 342 -11.00 -7.25 29.11
C HIS A 342 -10.21 -7.37 30.42
N GLY A 343 -10.22 -6.35 31.28
CA GLY A 343 -9.58 -6.36 32.60
C GLY A 343 -8.08 -6.08 32.60
N LYS A 344 -7.51 -5.63 31.47
CA LYS A 344 -6.09 -5.24 31.37
C LYS A 344 -5.88 -3.79 31.80
N PRO A 345 -4.77 -3.46 32.49
CA PRO A 345 -4.55 -2.12 33.03
C PRO A 345 -4.35 -1.09 31.91
N ILE A 346 -4.95 0.10 32.04
CA ILE A 346 -4.71 1.18 31.07
C ILE A 346 -3.48 1.99 31.53
N PRO A 347 -2.40 2.11 30.72
CA PRO A 347 -1.26 2.94 31.07
C PRO A 347 -1.70 4.39 31.36
N ARG A 348 -1.04 5.04 32.32
CA ARG A 348 -1.46 6.38 32.78
C ARG A 348 -0.87 7.47 31.89
N GLY A 349 -1.68 8.48 31.56
CA GLY A 349 -1.23 9.68 30.85
C GLY A 349 -1.05 10.88 31.79
N GLU A 350 -0.68 12.03 31.21
CA GLU A 350 -0.49 13.28 31.96
C GLU A 350 -1.76 13.69 32.71
N CYS A 351 -2.94 13.50 32.10
CA CYS A 351 -4.23 13.80 32.73
C CYS A 351 -4.55 12.96 33.99
N CYS A 352 -3.82 11.88 34.24
CA CYS A 352 -3.99 11.01 35.41
C CYS A 352 -3.11 11.43 36.61
N SER A 353 -2.25 12.44 36.44
CA SER A 353 -1.37 12.94 37.52
C SER A 353 -2.18 13.48 38.71
N GLY A 354 -1.82 13.06 39.92
CA GLY A 354 -2.50 13.46 41.16
C GLY A 354 -3.80 12.71 41.50
N ARG A 355 -4.26 11.77 40.66
CA ARG A 355 -5.43 10.91 40.95
C ARG A 355 -4.95 9.54 41.44
N THR A 356 -5.23 9.18 42.70
CA THR A 356 -5.09 7.78 43.16
C THR A 356 -6.07 6.91 42.38
N ALA A 357 -5.66 5.68 42.02
CA ALA A 357 -6.54 4.73 41.35
C ALA A 357 -7.76 4.49 42.24
N GLN A 358 -8.90 5.10 41.90
CA GLN A 358 -10.14 4.81 42.59
C GLN A 358 -10.59 3.43 42.10
N THR A 359 -10.28 2.40 42.88
CA THR A 359 -11.02 1.14 42.89
C THR A 359 -12.50 1.49 43.08
N ARG A 360 -13.31 1.28 42.05
CA ARG A 360 -14.74 1.07 42.24
C ARG A 360 -14.97 -0.35 42.76
#